data_AF-A0A3L6DFE5-F1
#
_entry.id   AF-A0A3L6DFE5-F1
#
_cell.length_a   1.000
_cell.length_b   1.000
_cell.length_c   1.000
_cell.angle_alpha   90.00
_cell.angle_beta   90.00
_cell.angle_gamma   90.00
#
_symmetry.space_group_name_H-M   'P 1'
#
loop_
_entity.id
_entity.type
_entity.pdbx_description
1 polymer ?
#
loop_
_entity_poly.entity_id
_entity_poly.type
_entity_poly.pdbx_seq_one_letter_code
_entity_poly.pdbx_strand_id
1 'polypeptide(L)'
;MRDASKADDDVDEIKQYRDARWVTPPEALWRIYGFELSQISPPVMQLQLHLPNMHMVAFHERQMVERVVNRPGVDRSMLTTYFEANRLHEEARGILYRDFPEWYTWQSGKDKVWQRRKRYTGGQVGRIVSAHPAEGERYYLCVLLNHVTGAASYVDLRIVDGVTLPTFHEAAEKRGLLESDNTLDECLIEHALF
;
A
#
# COMPACT_ATOMS: atom_id res chain seq x y z
N MET A 1 63.95 9.61 -3.85
CA MET A 1 63.96 11.04 -3.48
C MET A 1 62.85 11.70 -4.29
N ARG A 2 61.78 12.17 -3.63
CA ARG A 2 60.73 13.11 -4.09
C ARG A 2 59.88 12.70 -5.30
N ASP A 3 58.57 12.91 -5.38
CA ASP A 3 57.61 13.56 -4.49
C ASP A 3 56.24 12.93 -4.76
N ALA A 4 55.58 12.45 -3.72
CA ALA A 4 54.16 12.11 -3.77
C ALA A 4 53.38 13.38 -3.42
N SER A 5 53.17 14.26 -4.41
CA SER A 5 52.17 15.30 -4.27
C SER A 5 50.80 14.66 -4.40
N LYS A 6 50.27 14.14 -3.28
CA LYS A 6 48.82 14.01 -3.11
C LYS A 6 48.25 15.42 -3.22
N ALA A 7 47.68 15.75 -4.37
CA ALA A 7 46.75 16.84 -4.46
C ALA A 7 45.60 16.48 -3.51
N ASP A 8 45.48 17.24 -2.44
CA ASP A 8 44.27 17.29 -1.63
C ASP A 8 43.23 17.94 -2.53
N ASP A 9 42.55 17.12 -3.35
CA ASP A 9 41.35 17.56 -4.06
C ASP A 9 40.30 17.77 -2.97
N ASP A 10 40.24 19.00 -2.46
CA ASP A 10 39.18 19.47 -1.58
C ASP A 10 37.86 19.38 -2.38
N VAL A 11 37.17 18.24 -2.24
CA VAL A 11 35.91 17.98 -2.92
C VAL A 11 34.88 18.92 -2.28
N ASP A 12 34.64 20.04 -2.96
CA ASP A 12 33.59 20.99 -2.61
C ASP A 12 32.21 20.35 -2.86
N GLU A 13 31.72 19.62 -1.86
CA GLU A 13 30.42 18.94 -1.87
C GLU A 13 29.27 19.93 -2.12
N ILE A 14 29.39 21.20 -1.70
CA ILE A 14 28.37 22.24 -1.90
C ILE A 14 28.27 22.61 -3.38
N LYS A 15 29.42 22.81 -4.02
CA LYS A 15 29.46 23.09 -5.46
C LYS A 15 29.05 21.87 -6.28
N GLN A 16 29.47 20.67 -5.89
CA GLN A 16 29.05 19.43 -6.54
C GLN A 16 27.53 19.22 -6.42
N TYR A 17 26.94 19.49 -5.27
CA TYR A 17 25.49 19.44 -5.08
C TYR A 17 24.74 20.49 -5.92
N ARG A 18 25.32 21.70 -6.07
CA ARG A 18 24.74 22.77 -6.90
C ARG A 18 24.85 22.46 -8.41
N ASP A 19 25.98 21.92 -8.83
CA ASP A 19 26.28 21.61 -10.24
C ASP A 19 25.57 20.32 -10.69
N ALA A 20 25.37 19.34 -9.80
CA ALA A 20 24.56 18.14 -10.05
C ALA A 20 23.07 18.45 -10.29
N ARG A 21 22.63 19.67 -9.95
CA ARG A 21 21.26 20.16 -10.18
C ARG A 21 21.16 21.10 -11.38
N TRP A 22 22.05 20.94 -12.36
CA TRP A 22 21.97 21.64 -13.64
C TRP A 22 20.61 21.38 -14.31
N VAL A 23 19.75 22.40 -14.31
CA VAL A 23 18.48 22.38 -15.06
C VAL A 23 18.79 22.84 -16.47
N THR A 24 18.57 21.97 -17.45
CA THR A 24 18.83 22.34 -18.85
C THR A 24 17.87 23.45 -19.31
N PRO A 25 18.27 24.33 -20.26
CA PRO A 25 17.39 25.40 -20.74
C PRO A 25 15.98 24.93 -21.17
N PRO A 26 15.79 23.77 -21.84
CA PRO A 26 14.46 23.23 -22.12
C PRO A 26 13.67 22.85 -20.85
N GLU A 27 14.32 22.24 -19.86
CA GLU A 27 13.68 21.88 -18.58
C GLU A 27 13.28 23.12 -17.78
N ALA A 28 14.11 24.17 -17.77
CA ALA A 28 13.79 25.45 -17.15
C ALA A 28 12.58 26.11 -17.81
N LEU A 29 12.52 26.06 -19.14
CA LEU A 29 11.40 26.56 -19.92
C LEU A 29 10.12 25.77 -19.60
N TRP A 30 10.21 24.45 -19.41
CA TRP A 30 9.07 23.62 -19.05
C TRP A 30 8.55 23.93 -17.65
N ARG A 31 9.46 24.22 -16.70
CA ARG A 31 9.08 24.70 -15.37
C ARG A 31 8.40 26.07 -15.41
N ILE A 32 8.91 27.00 -16.22
CA ILE A 32 8.33 28.35 -16.37
C ILE A 32 6.92 28.28 -16.96
N TYR A 33 6.71 27.41 -17.94
CA TYR A 33 5.40 27.23 -18.58
C TYR A 33 4.48 26.22 -17.86
N GLY A 34 4.95 25.58 -16.78
CA GLY A 34 4.16 24.65 -15.99
C GLY A 34 3.85 23.32 -16.69
N PHE A 35 4.68 22.90 -17.66
CA PHE A 35 4.53 21.61 -18.30
C PHE A 35 4.94 20.47 -17.36
N GLU A 36 4.24 19.33 -17.45
CA GLU A 36 4.61 18.13 -16.69
C GLU A 36 5.95 17.58 -17.20
N LEU A 37 6.98 17.66 -16.34
CA LEU A 37 8.35 17.22 -16.66
C LEU A 37 8.51 15.70 -16.70
N SER A 38 7.69 14.99 -15.93
CA SER A 38 7.69 13.53 -15.86
C SER A 38 6.31 13.06 -15.44
N GLN A 39 5.76 12.10 -16.19
CA GLN A 39 4.58 11.35 -15.78
C GLN A 39 5.03 9.95 -15.35
N ILE A 40 4.55 9.49 -14.18
CA ILE A 40 4.70 8.09 -13.78
C ILE A 40 3.66 7.30 -14.57
N SER A 41 4.12 6.46 -15.50
CA SER A 41 3.28 5.57 -16.28
C SER A 41 3.67 4.11 -16.00
N PRO A 42 2.74 3.27 -15.52
CA PRO A 42 1.35 3.58 -15.18
C PRO A 42 1.23 4.43 -13.89
N PRO A 43 0.14 5.18 -13.70
CA PRO A 43 -0.10 5.93 -12.47
C PRO A 43 -0.17 4.99 -11.26
N VAL A 44 0.26 5.48 -10.10
CA VAL A 44 0.25 4.72 -8.83
C VAL A 44 -0.83 5.27 -7.90
N MET A 45 -1.65 4.39 -7.33
CA MET A 45 -2.64 4.73 -6.30
C MET A 45 -2.24 4.13 -4.96
N GLN A 46 -2.10 4.97 -3.95
CA GLN A 46 -1.89 4.50 -2.58
C GLN A 46 -3.22 3.98 -1.99
N LEU A 47 -3.25 2.71 -1.62
CA LEU A 47 -4.41 2.02 -1.07
C LEU A 47 -4.38 2.03 0.45
N GLN A 48 -5.52 2.34 1.05
CA GLN A 48 -5.66 2.48 2.50
C GLN A 48 -5.56 1.12 3.20
N LEU A 49 -4.79 1.08 4.28
CA LEU A 49 -4.66 -0.08 5.16
C LEU A 49 -4.99 0.33 6.58
N HIS A 50 -6.00 -0.29 7.18
CA HIS A 50 -6.40 -0.07 8.55
C HIS A 50 -7.12 -1.29 9.11
N LEU A 51 -7.07 -1.44 10.43
CA LEU A 51 -7.86 -2.44 11.15
C LEU A 51 -9.35 -2.05 11.19
N PRO A 52 -10.24 -2.97 11.60
CA PRO A 52 -11.66 -2.66 11.79
C PRO A 52 -11.86 -1.42 12.66
N ASN A 53 -12.66 -0.46 12.21
CA ASN A 53 -12.97 0.80 12.90
C ASN A 53 -11.77 1.71 13.19
N MET A 54 -10.61 1.47 12.56
CA MET A 54 -9.40 2.28 12.72
C MET A 54 -9.03 3.07 11.46
N HIS A 55 -9.99 3.34 10.56
CA HIS A 55 -9.72 4.18 9.40
C HIS A 55 -9.65 5.66 9.78
N MET A 56 -8.74 6.37 9.13
CA MET A 56 -8.53 7.80 9.38
C MET A 56 -9.64 8.64 8.73
N VAL A 57 -10.19 9.58 9.49
CA VAL A 57 -11.19 10.55 9.02
C VAL A 57 -10.63 11.96 9.20
N ALA A 58 -10.50 12.69 8.10
CA ALA A 58 -10.11 14.11 8.15
C ALA A 58 -11.33 14.98 8.49
N PHE A 59 -11.17 15.87 9.46
CA PHE A 59 -12.18 16.87 9.83
C PHE A 59 -11.52 18.21 10.10
N HIS A 60 -12.31 19.28 10.07
CA HIS A 60 -11.82 20.60 10.37
C HIS A 60 -11.89 20.86 11.88
N GLU A 61 -10.91 21.57 12.45
CA GLU A 61 -10.82 21.83 13.90
C GLU A 61 -12.11 22.42 14.49
N ARG A 62 -12.81 23.27 13.73
CA ARG A 62 -14.06 23.93 14.17
C ARG A 62 -15.31 23.06 14.01
N GLN A 63 -15.19 21.84 13.48
CA GLN A 63 -16.33 20.94 13.30
C GLN A 63 -16.58 20.14 14.57
N MET A 64 -17.86 20.03 14.94
CA MET A 64 -18.27 19.14 16.03
C MET A 64 -18.03 17.68 15.63
N VAL A 65 -17.33 16.94 16.50
CA VAL A 65 -16.99 15.52 16.28
C VAL A 65 -18.25 14.67 16.01
N GLU A 66 -19.34 14.92 16.74
CA GLU A 66 -20.62 14.22 16.52
C GLU A 66 -21.16 14.39 15.09
N ARG A 67 -21.00 15.58 14.50
CA ARG A 67 -21.43 15.83 13.11
C ARG A 67 -20.53 15.13 12.10
N VAL A 68 -19.25 14.97 12.41
CA VAL A 68 -18.28 14.26 11.57
C VAL A 68 -18.59 12.77 11.57
N VAL A 69 -18.79 12.18 12.75
CA VAL A 69 -19.09 10.75 12.92
C VAL A 69 -20.45 10.38 12.33
N ASN A 70 -21.44 11.26 12.42
CA ASN A 70 -22.77 11.01 11.84
C ASN A 70 -22.89 11.37 10.35
N ARG A 71 -21.81 11.77 9.69
CA ARG A 71 -21.84 12.11 8.27
C ARG A 71 -22.05 10.83 7.44
N PRO A 72 -22.97 10.83 6.45
CA PRO A 72 -23.13 9.68 5.58
C PRO A 72 -21.83 9.37 4.83
N GLY A 73 -21.40 8.10 4.86
CA GLY A 73 -20.19 7.62 4.19
C GLY A 73 -18.88 7.94 4.92
N VAL A 74 -18.91 8.35 6.19
CA VAL A 74 -17.70 8.55 6.98
C VAL A 74 -16.97 7.23 7.27
N ASP A 75 -17.71 6.14 7.37
CA ASP A 75 -17.31 4.75 7.59
C ASP A 75 -16.75 4.08 6.32
N ARG A 76 -16.97 4.70 5.16
CA ARG A 76 -16.48 4.22 3.87
C ARG A 76 -15.03 4.64 3.64
N SER A 77 -14.19 3.65 3.42
CA SER A 77 -12.78 3.74 3.04
C SER A 77 -12.57 2.95 1.75
N MET A 78 -11.39 3.07 1.12
CA MET A 78 -11.06 2.25 -0.05
C MET A 78 -11.11 0.74 0.25
N LEU A 79 -10.75 0.35 1.47
CA LEU A 79 -10.72 -1.05 1.89
C LEU A 79 -12.13 -1.59 2.19
N THR A 80 -12.96 -0.83 2.91
CA THR A 80 -14.33 -1.28 3.23
C THR A 80 -15.22 -1.34 1.99
N THR A 81 -14.99 -0.45 1.03
CA THR A 81 -15.70 -0.46 -0.25
C THR A 81 -15.19 -1.52 -1.22
N TYR A 82 -13.93 -1.96 -1.09
CA TYR A 82 -13.41 -3.14 -1.79
C TYR A 82 -14.15 -4.41 -1.34
N PHE A 83 -14.34 -4.57 -0.03
CA PHE A 83 -15.15 -5.65 0.53
C PHE A 83 -16.61 -5.60 0.04
N GLU A 84 -17.22 -4.41 0.02
CA GLU A 84 -18.55 -4.21 -0.53
C GLU A 84 -18.62 -4.60 -2.02
N ALA A 85 -17.62 -4.21 -2.82
CA ALA A 85 -17.54 -4.58 -4.23
C ALA A 85 -17.42 -6.10 -4.43
N ASN A 86 -16.62 -6.80 -3.63
CA ASN A 86 -16.52 -8.27 -3.66
C ASN A 86 -17.83 -8.96 -3.27
N ARG A 87 -18.63 -8.36 -2.41
CA ARG A 87 -19.95 -8.88 -2.05
C ARG A 87 -20.94 -8.76 -3.22
N LEU A 88 -20.94 -7.60 -3.89
CA LEU A 88 -21.92 -7.23 -4.92
C LEU A 88 -21.59 -7.78 -6.31
N HIS A 89 -20.31 -7.86 -6.66
CA HIS A 89 -19.84 -8.17 -8.01
C HIS A 89 -18.97 -9.43 -8.00
N GLU A 90 -19.38 -10.45 -8.75
CA GLU A 90 -18.63 -11.71 -8.84
C GLU A 90 -17.28 -11.51 -9.52
N GLU A 91 -17.21 -10.63 -10.52
CA GLU A 91 -15.97 -10.26 -11.19
C GLU A 91 -14.90 -9.65 -10.27
N ALA A 92 -15.31 -8.97 -9.20
CA ALA A 92 -14.39 -8.30 -8.28
C ALA A 92 -13.66 -9.33 -7.40
N ARG A 93 -14.28 -10.49 -7.17
CA ARG A 93 -13.76 -11.53 -6.28
C ARG A 93 -12.46 -12.16 -6.77
N GLY A 94 -12.19 -12.09 -8.08
CA GLY A 94 -10.95 -12.57 -8.68
C GLY A 94 -9.78 -11.59 -8.61
N ILE A 95 -9.97 -10.39 -8.04
CA ILE A 95 -8.99 -9.31 -8.10
C ILE A 95 -8.39 -9.06 -6.70
N LEU A 96 -7.06 -9.03 -6.62
CA LEU A 96 -6.34 -8.67 -5.40
C LEU A 96 -6.56 -7.20 -5.08
N TYR A 97 -6.51 -6.85 -3.79
CA TYR A 97 -6.69 -5.46 -3.38
C TYR A 97 -5.67 -4.52 -4.05
N ARG A 98 -4.40 -4.94 -4.16
CA ARG A 98 -3.33 -4.18 -4.84
C ARG A 98 -3.55 -3.97 -6.35
N ASP A 99 -4.26 -4.89 -7.00
CA ASP A 99 -4.51 -4.86 -8.45
C ASP A 99 -5.88 -4.23 -8.77
N PHE A 100 -6.68 -3.94 -7.74
CA PHE A 100 -8.02 -3.39 -7.88
C PHE A 100 -8.08 -2.08 -8.69
N PRO A 101 -7.14 -1.12 -8.52
CA PRO A 101 -7.13 0.12 -9.30
C PRO A 101 -6.95 -0.07 -10.81
N GLU A 102 -6.44 -1.21 -11.26
CA GLU A 102 -6.32 -1.53 -12.68
C GLU A 102 -7.70 -1.68 -13.33
N TRP A 103 -8.66 -2.22 -12.60
CA TRP A 103 -10.01 -2.57 -13.08
C TRP A 103 -11.07 -1.57 -12.62
N TYR A 104 -10.87 -0.96 -11.46
CA TYR A 104 -11.80 -0.03 -10.82
C TYR A 104 -11.16 1.33 -10.60
N THR A 105 -11.97 2.39 -10.66
CA THR A 105 -11.58 3.75 -10.32
C THR A 105 -12.24 4.14 -9.01
N TRP A 106 -11.45 4.69 -8.09
CA TRP A 106 -11.98 5.24 -6.85
C TRP A 106 -12.74 6.56 -7.09
N GLN A 107 -14.00 6.61 -6.70
CA GLN A 107 -14.80 7.84 -6.69
C GLN A 107 -14.93 8.39 -5.27
N SER A 108 -14.09 9.36 -4.92
CA SER A 108 -14.06 9.99 -3.59
C SER A 108 -15.16 11.05 -3.37
N GLY A 109 -16.17 11.12 -4.23
CA GLY A 109 -17.26 12.09 -4.18
C GLY A 109 -18.26 11.81 -3.06
N LYS A 110 -19.56 11.98 -3.35
CA LYS A 110 -20.62 11.74 -2.36
C LYS A 110 -20.71 10.29 -1.90
N ASP A 111 -20.51 9.34 -2.81
CA ASP A 111 -20.85 7.93 -2.55
C ASP A 111 -19.65 7.02 -2.27
N LYS A 112 -18.42 7.57 -2.16
CA LYS A 112 -17.16 6.85 -1.85
C LYS A 112 -17.18 5.39 -2.29
N VAL A 113 -17.01 5.14 -3.58
CA VAL A 113 -17.24 3.83 -4.18
C VAL A 113 -16.21 3.52 -5.25
N TRP A 114 -15.94 2.23 -5.45
CA TRP A 114 -15.20 1.73 -6.59
C TRP A 114 -16.11 1.57 -7.80
N GLN A 115 -15.82 2.30 -8.88
CA GLN A 115 -16.55 2.18 -10.13
C GLN A 115 -15.72 1.40 -11.15
N ARG A 116 -16.32 0.38 -11.78
CA ARG A 116 -15.66 -0.39 -12.84
C ARG A 116 -15.25 0.53 -14.00
N ARG A 117 -14.01 0.40 -14.47
CA ARG A 117 -13.50 1.16 -15.61
C ARG A 117 -14.20 0.74 -16.89
N LYS A 118 -14.62 1.73 -17.68
CA LYS A 118 -15.22 1.53 -19.01
C LYS A 118 -14.20 1.54 -20.16
N ARG A 119 -13.01 2.11 -19.94
CA ARG A 119 -11.94 2.24 -20.94
C ARG A 119 -10.62 1.76 -20.34
N TYR A 120 -9.86 0.99 -21.11
CA TYR A 120 -8.53 0.54 -20.73
C TYR A 120 -7.51 1.63 -21.05
N THR A 121 -7.29 2.54 -20.09
CA THR A 121 -6.36 3.69 -20.23
C THR A 121 -4.98 3.36 -19.65
N GLY A 122 -4.44 2.17 -19.94
CA GLY A 122 -3.11 1.77 -19.47
C GLY A 122 -3.04 1.32 -18.00
N GLY A 123 -4.18 1.16 -17.32
CA GLY A 123 -4.26 0.67 -15.95
C GLY A 123 -3.78 1.67 -14.89
N GLN A 124 -3.89 1.28 -13.62
CA GLN A 124 -3.34 2.00 -12.47
C GLN A 124 -2.82 0.97 -11.47
N VAL A 125 -1.62 1.16 -10.96
CA VAL A 125 -1.01 0.23 -10.01
C VAL A 125 -1.39 0.64 -8.59
N GLY A 126 -2.04 -0.26 -7.85
CA GLY A 126 -2.28 -0.05 -6.42
C GLY A 126 -1.05 -0.37 -5.58
N ARG A 127 -0.76 0.46 -4.59
CA ARG A 127 0.27 0.23 -3.58
C ARG A 127 -0.37 0.33 -2.21
N ILE A 128 -0.51 -0.81 -1.54
CA ILE A 128 -1.00 -0.86 -0.16
C ILE A 128 0.03 -0.16 0.72
N VAL A 129 -0.46 0.72 1.62
CA VAL A 129 0.39 1.38 2.61
C VAL A 129 1.18 0.34 3.39
N SER A 130 2.50 0.47 3.41
CA SER A 130 3.38 -0.45 4.14
C SER A 130 3.04 -0.48 5.63
N ALA A 131 3.19 -1.66 6.21
CA ALA A 131 3.12 -1.87 7.64
C ALA A 131 4.42 -2.53 8.09
N HIS A 132 4.96 -2.08 9.21
CA HIS A 132 6.13 -2.67 9.83
C HIS A 132 5.71 -3.88 10.68
N PRO A 133 6.51 -4.98 10.79
CA PRO A 133 6.17 -6.13 11.62
C PRO A 133 5.79 -5.79 13.08
N ALA A 134 6.44 -4.76 13.65
CA ALA A 134 6.13 -4.24 14.99
C ALA A 134 4.70 -3.68 15.14
N GLU A 135 3.99 -3.40 14.04
CA GLU A 135 2.58 -2.96 14.05
C GLU A 135 1.59 -4.13 14.17
N GLY A 136 2.09 -5.37 14.32
CA GLY A 136 1.30 -6.55 14.67
C GLY A 136 0.23 -6.86 13.64
N GLU A 137 -1.04 -6.90 14.07
CA GLU A 137 -2.19 -7.26 13.25
C GLU A 137 -2.32 -6.44 11.96
N ARG A 138 -1.84 -5.17 11.94
CA ARG A 138 -1.86 -4.36 10.71
C ARG A 138 -0.89 -4.89 9.66
N TYR A 139 0.26 -5.43 10.08
CA TYR A 139 1.23 -6.07 9.19
C TYR A 139 0.64 -7.34 8.57
N TYR A 140 0.09 -8.23 9.37
CA TYR A 140 -0.54 -9.46 8.87
C TYR A 140 -1.73 -9.20 7.96
N LEU A 141 -2.53 -8.16 8.26
CA LEU A 141 -3.57 -7.70 7.34
C LEU A 141 -3.01 -7.26 5.99
N CYS A 142 -1.88 -6.53 5.97
CA CYS A 142 -1.20 -6.14 4.73
C CYS A 142 -0.78 -7.38 3.93
N VAL A 143 -0.17 -8.36 4.59
CA VAL A 143 0.25 -9.63 3.97
C VAL A 143 -0.95 -10.34 3.35
N LEU A 144 -2.05 -10.48 4.09
CA LEU A 144 -3.27 -11.12 3.59
C LEU A 144 -3.85 -10.38 2.38
N LEU A 145 -3.96 -9.05 2.41
CA LEU A 145 -4.50 -8.25 1.30
C LEU A 145 -3.64 -8.30 0.03
N ASN A 146 -2.36 -8.67 0.14
CA ASN A 146 -1.49 -8.89 -1.00
C ASN A 146 -1.67 -10.26 -1.68
N HIS A 147 -2.28 -11.24 -1.00
CA HIS A 147 -2.33 -12.63 -1.45
C HIS A 147 -3.74 -13.23 -1.51
N VAL A 148 -4.70 -12.68 -0.78
CA VAL A 148 -6.08 -13.17 -0.72
C VAL A 148 -6.98 -12.32 -1.60
N THR A 149 -7.63 -12.96 -2.57
CA THR A 149 -8.66 -12.35 -3.42
C THR A 149 -10.05 -12.57 -2.85
N GLY A 150 -10.98 -11.67 -3.17
CA GLY A 150 -12.42 -11.89 -2.99
C GLY A 150 -12.95 -11.88 -1.57
N ALA A 151 -12.15 -11.47 -0.59
CA ALA A 151 -12.64 -11.22 0.75
C ALA A 151 -13.74 -10.14 0.73
N ALA A 152 -14.92 -10.44 1.29
CA ALA A 152 -16.04 -9.51 1.41
C ALA A 152 -16.15 -8.92 2.83
N SER A 153 -15.21 -9.24 3.71
CA SER A 153 -15.09 -8.67 5.05
C SER A 153 -13.69 -8.90 5.66
N TYR A 154 -13.41 -8.25 6.78
CA TYR A 154 -12.23 -8.57 7.60
C TYR A 154 -12.28 -10.00 8.17
N VAL A 155 -13.47 -10.55 8.41
CA VAL A 155 -13.63 -11.91 8.89
C VAL A 155 -13.21 -12.89 7.80
N ASP A 156 -13.60 -12.63 6.56
CA ASP A 156 -13.30 -13.48 5.40
C ASP A 156 -11.79 -13.63 5.18
N LEU A 157 -11.02 -12.56 5.43
CA LEU A 157 -9.55 -12.61 5.39
C LEU A 157 -8.95 -13.59 6.40
N ARG A 158 -9.65 -13.85 7.51
CA ARG A 158 -9.24 -14.81 8.55
C ARG A 158 -9.77 -16.22 8.31
N ILE A 159 -10.56 -16.45 7.26
CA ILE A 159 -11.06 -17.78 6.93
C ILE A 159 -10.00 -18.51 6.11
N VAL A 160 -9.59 -19.68 6.60
CA VAL A 160 -8.65 -20.59 5.94
C VAL A 160 -9.19 -22.01 6.08
N ASP A 161 -9.44 -22.66 4.93
CA ASP A 161 -10.06 -24.00 4.84
C ASP A 161 -11.41 -24.12 5.55
N GLY A 162 -12.24 -23.08 5.45
CA GLY A 162 -13.57 -23.03 6.07
C GLY A 162 -13.57 -22.76 7.58
N VAL A 163 -12.39 -22.58 8.20
CA VAL A 163 -12.26 -22.24 9.63
C VAL A 163 -11.91 -20.77 9.78
N THR A 164 -12.70 -20.05 10.56
CA THR A 164 -12.41 -18.66 10.95
C THR A 164 -11.40 -18.63 12.09
N LEU A 165 -10.25 -18.03 11.84
CA LEU A 165 -9.19 -17.88 12.85
C LEU A 165 -9.38 -16.58 13.67
N PRO A 166 -8.88 -16.54 14.92
CA PRO A 166 -9.02 -15.38 15.80
C PRO A 166 -8.22 -14.17 15.34
N THR A 167 -7.03 -14.35 14.75
CA THR A 167 -6.12 -13.25 14.37
C THR A 167 -5.79 -13.27 12.88
N PHE A 168 -5.34 -12.13 12.35
CA PHE A 168 -4.76 -12.05 11.01
C PHE A 168 -3.41 -12.76 10.96
N HIS A 169 -2.64 -12.74 12.06
CA HIS A 169 -1.41 -13.51 12.20
C HIS A 169 -1.64 -14.99 11.88
N GLU A 170 -2.52 -15.66 12.62
CA GLU A 170 -2.79 -17.10 12.46
C GLU A 170 -3.31 -17.42 11.06
N ALA A 171 -4.08 -16.51 10.45
CA ALA A 171 -4.53 -16.68 9.06
C ALA A 171 -3.40 -16.56 8.04
N ALA A 172 -2.45 -15.64 8.23
CA ALA A 172 -1.29 -15.53 7.36
C ALA A 172 -0.35 -16.74 7.54
N GLU A 173 -0.14 -17.18 8.79
CA GLU A 173 0.66 -18.35 9.15
C GLU A 173 0.07 -19.63 8.56
N LYS A 174 -1.21 -19.91 8.79
CA LYS A 174 -1.88 -21.11 8.26
C LYS A 174 -1.91 -21.15 6.72
N ARG A 175 -1.83 -19.97 6.06
CA ARG A 175 -1.68 -19.86 4.60
C ARG A 175 -0.23 -20.00 4.11
N GLY A 176 0.75 -20.15 5.01
CA GLY A 176 2.17 -20.23 4.67
C GLY A 176 2.73 -18.93 4.09
N LEU A 177 2.14 -17.78 4.46
CA LEU A 177 2.55 -16.46 3.96
C LEU A 177 3.59 -15.77 4.84
N LEU A 178 3.93 -16.38 5.98
CA LEU A 178 4.98 -15.92 6.87
C LEU A 178 6.17 -16.87 6.73
N GLU A 179 7.37 -16.32 6.63
CA GLU A 179 8.58 -17.11 6.83
C GLU A 179 8.56 -17.57 8.29
N SER A 180 8.30 -18.86 8.50
CA SER A 180 8.40 -19.48 9.82
C SER A 180 9.86 -19.43 10.24
N ASP A 181 10.15 -18.74 11.34
CA ASP A 181 11.46 -18.71 11.99
C ASP A 181 11.73 -20.04 12.74
N ASN A 182 11.38 -21.15 12.09
CA ASN A 182 11.52 -22.51 12.61
C ASN A 182 12.95 -23.03 12.47
N THR A 183 13.91 -22.21 12.05
CA THR A 183 15.31 -22.61 11.88
C THR A 183 15.86 -23.26 13.15
N LEU A 184 15.46 -22.78 14.32
CA LEU A 184 15.86 -23.34 15.62
C LEU A 184 15.16 -24.68 15.92
N ASP A 185 13.87 -24.80 15.63
CA ASP A 185 13.09 -26.02 15.83
C ASP A 185 13.49 -27.12 14.84
N GLU A 186 13.78 -26.76 13.58
CA GLU A 186 14.33 -27.63 12.56
C GLU A 186 15.73 -28.14 12.96
N CYS A 187 16.60 -27.27 13.50
CA CYS A 187 17.89 -27.69 14.05
C CYS A 187 17.75 -28.65 15.24
N LEU A 188 16.76 -28.43 16.12
CA LEU A 188 16.51 -29.30 17.29
C LEU A 188 15.91 -30.66 16.87
N ILE A 189 15.05 -30.69 15.84
CA ILE A 189 14.50 -31.92 15.27
C ILE A 189 15.57 -32.71 14.53
N GLU A 190 16.43 -32.05 13.73
CA GLU A 190 17.57 -32.72 13.09
C GLU A 190 18.50 -33.36 14.13
N HIS A 191 18.81 -32.66 15.24
CA HIS A 191 19.65 -33.22 16.30
C HIS A 191 19.00 -34.36 17.11
N ALA A 192 17.67 -34.49 17.11
CA ALA A 192 16.99 -35.59 17.77
C ALA A 192 16.91 -36.87 16.91
N LEU A 193 17.24 -36.76 15.62
CA LEU A 193 17.24 -37.86 14.65
C LEU A 193 18.64 -38.47 14.41
N PHE A 194 19.67 -37.96 15.10
CA PHE A 194 21.04 -38.49 15.08
C PHE A 194 21.51 -38.94 16.47
#